data_AF-A0A0E4CMT7-F1
#
_entry.id   AF-A0A0E4CMT7-F1
#
_cell.length_a   1.000
_cell.length_b   1.000
_cell.length_c   1.000
_cell.angle_alpha   90.00
_cell.angle_beta   90.00
_cell.angle_gamma   90.00
#
_symmetry.space_group_name_H-M   'P 1'
#
loop_
_entity.id
_entity.type
_entity.pdbx_description
1 polymer ?
#
loop_
_entity_poly.entity_id
_entity_poly.type
_entity_poly.pdbx_seq_one_letter_code
_entity_poly.pdbx_strand_id
1 'polypeptide(L)'
;MRCAVRAVRALWACAQRQPETDLDSTPVSLTIPPVTVKAWLNGDRPDLEALAALFADGPVRVLRETADGAYYLTAPEIDNPPETNRHDISAQTLVTRINGLARASDANFRPVRLTGTYTMPDGHNQHYTAATLGVRATLGVAAIAIAIGPEGQPQPQPPSPSIGYLAAAESNPTVGEVLKIMGRDGQLDWVELYKVYELVRRAVRPDTLVSRGWTTSAEESAFTASANRPDVSGETARHAVPQGATAPRHTMTIDQARSYISDLVTNWLANP
;
A
#
# COMPACT_ATOMS: atom_id res chain seq x y z
N MET A 1 -2.53 61.07 -42.37
CA MET A 1 -1.15 61.22 -42.90
C MET A 1 -0.32 61.93 -41.84
N ARG A 2 0.96 61.56 -41.72
CA ARG A 2 1.79 61.57 -40.50
C ARG A 2 1.99 62.96 -39.82
N CYS A 3 1.85 62.99 -38.50
CA CYS A 3 2.19 64.07 -37.53
C CYS A 3 2.75 63.36 -36.27
N ALA A 4 3.62 63.87 -35.39
CA ALA A 4 4.52 65.03 -35.25
C ALA A 4 5.26 64.80 -33.89
N VAL A 5 6.60 64.86 -33.78
CA VAL A 5 7.42 65.96 -33.18
C VAL A 5 7.81 65.81 -31.67
N ARG A 6 9.13 66.03 -31.39
CA ARG A 6 9.84 66.48 -30.13
C ARG A 6 10.02 65.48 -28.95
N ALA A 7 11.04 65.52 -28.07
CA ALA A 7 12.23 66.37 -27.86
C ALA A 7 13.16 65.78 -26.76
N VAL A 8 14.48 66.01 -26.92
CA VAL A 8 15.52 66.44 -25.94
C VAL A 8 15.93 65.56 -24.72
N ARG A 9 17.24 65.24 -24.68
CA ARG A 9 18.06 64.82 -23.52
C ARG A 9 18.42 66.02 -22.63
N ALA A 10 18.43 65.84 -21.30
CA ALA A 10 19.61 65.97 -20.40
C ALA A 10 19.28 66.38 -18.94
N LEU A 11 20.05 65.81 -18.00
CA LEU A 11 20.40 66.23 -16.62
C LEU A 11 19.35 66.02 -15.50
N TRP A 12 19.57 65.11 -14.53
CA TRP A 12 20.43 65.17 -13.32
C TRP A 12 19.72 65.80 -12.10
N ALA A 13 19.31 64.96 -11.15
CA ALA A 13 19.47 65.11 -9.68
C ALA A 13 18.30 64.51 -8.85
N CYS A 14 18.69 64.02 -7.67
CA CYS A 14 17.91 63.75 -6.44
C CYS A 14 17.46 62.31 -6.11
N ALA A 15 17.90 61.92 -4.90
CA ALA A 15 17.51 60.78 -4.05
C ALA A 15 18.08 59.41 -4.47
N GLN A 16 19.24 58.95 -3.99
CA GLN A 16 19.59 58.63 -2.59
C GLN A 16 18.45 57.94 -1.82
N ARG A 17 18.43 56.60 -1.89
CA ARG A 17 18.21 55.72 -0.73
C ARG A 17 18.62 54.30 -1.09
N GLN A 18 19.74 53.85 -0.53
CA GLN A 18 19.90 52.43 -0.21
C GLN A 18 19.19 52.17 1.12
N PRO A 19 18.47 51.04 1.24
CA PRO A 19 18.46 50.26 2.46
C PRO A 19 19.27 48.99 2.16
N GLU A 20 20.46 48.89 2.74
CA GLU A 20 20.69 48.14 3.98
C GLU A 20 20.32 46.66 3.82
N THR A 21 21.39 45.93 3.54
CA THR A 21 21.60 44.53 3.86
C THR A 21 21.17 44.25 5.30
N ASP A 22 20.02 43.60 5.48
CA ASP A 22 19.79 42.75 6.63
C ASP A 22 18.73 41.70 6.29
N LEU A 23 19.20 40.59 5.72
CA LEU A 23 18.46 39.34 5.71
C LEU A 23 19.41 38.30 6.31
N ASP A 24 19.51 38.37 7.63
CA ASP A 24 19.84 37.24 8.50
C ASP A 24 18.95 36.06 8.09
N SER A 25 19.48 35.28 7.15
CA SER A 25 18.84 34.10 6.61
C SER A 25 19.26 32.95 7.50
N THR A 26 18.75 32.93 8.74
CA THR A 26 18.77 31.71 9.54
C THR A 26 18.17 30.60 8.69
N PRO A 27 18.86 29.48 8.44
CA PRO A 27 18.23 28.35 7.78
C PRO A 27 17.07 27.91 8.67
N VAL A 28 15.85 27.99 8.12
CA VAL A 28 14.66 27.41 8.73
C VAL A 28 14.92 25.91 8.83
N SER A 29 15.43 25.48 9.98
CA SER A 29 15.43 24.08 10.37
C SER A 29 13.99 23.74 10.72
N LEU A 30 13.21 23.30 9.72
CA LEU A 30 11.97 22.58 9.97
C LEU A 30 12.33 21.16 10.43
N THR A 31 12.83 21.07 11.66
CA THR A 31 12.86 19.80 12.38
C THR A 31 11.52 19.66 13.09
N ILE A 32 10.55 19.00 12.47
CA ILE A 32 9.48 18.34 13.23
C ILE A 32 9.44 16.91 12.71
N PRO A 33 9.96 15.94 13.48
CA PRO A 33 9.04 15.05 14.20
C PRO A 33 9.58 14.53 15.55
N PRO A 34 8.77 13.93 16.46
CA PRO A 34 7.44 13.40 16.20
C PRO A 34 6.35 13.75 17.25
N VAL A 35 5.17 14.11 16.78
CA VAL A 35 3.96 13.48 17.35
C VAL A 35 3.95 12.12 16.68
N THR A 36 4.08 11.02 17.42
CA THR A 36 3.92 9.68 16.86
C THR A 36 2.88 8.97 17.70
N VAL A 37 1.64 9.06 17.24
CA VAL A 37 0.57 8.20 17.70
C VAL A 37 0.94 6.77 17.32
N LYS A 38 1.09 5.89 18.31
CA LYS A 38 1.35 4.47 18.08
C LYS A 38 0.02 3.75 17.94
N ALA A 39 -0.34 3.33 16.73
CA ALA A 39 -1.50 2.49 16.48
C ALA A 39 -1.11 1.01 16.61
N TRP A 40 -1.47 0.37 17.74
CA TRP A 40 -0.97 -0.96 18.07
C TRP A 40 -1.59 -2.06 17.21
N LEU A 41 -0.74 -3.00 16.76
CA LEU A 41 -1.09 -4.07 15.85
C LEU A 41 -1.15 -5.44 16.54
N ASN A 42 -1.99 -6.32 16.02
CA ASN A 42 -2.09 -7.72 16.39
C ASN A 42 -2.13 -8.59 15.12
N GLY A 43 -1.47 -9.74 15.16
CA GLY A 43 -1.37 -10.66 14.02
C GLY A 43 -0.42 -11.80 14.32
N ASP A 44 -0.29 -12.72 13.36
CA ASP A 44 0.73 -13.76 13.44
C ASP A 44 2.12 -13.12 13.28
N ARG A 45 3.09 -13.60 14.06
CA ARG A 45 4.43 -13.00 14.12
C ARG A 45 5.13 -12.90 12.75
N PRO A 46 5.11 -13.92 11.88
CA PRO A 46 5.69 -13.82 10.54
C PRO A 46 5.14 -12.64 9.73
N ASP A 47 3.82 -12.42 9.78
CA ASP A 47 3.16 -11.34 9.03
C ASP A 47 3.49 -9.95 9.61
N LEU A 48 3.60 -9.83 10.94
CA LEU A 48 4.07 -8.59 11.58
C LEU A 48 5.53 -8.28 11.23
N GLU A 49 6.40 -9.29 11.21
CA GLU A 49 7.80 -9.15 10.78
C GLU A 49 7.91 -8.78 9.30
N ALA A 50 7.09 -9.39 8.43
CA ALA A 50 7.03 -9.05 7.00
C ALA A 50 6.60 -7.59 6.79
N LEU A 51 5.57 -7.11 7.50
CA LEU A 51 5.17 -5.71 7.45
C LEU A 51 6.25 -4.76 7.98
N ALA A 52 6.90 -5.11 9.09
CA ALA A 52 8.00 -4.30 9.62
C ALA A 52 9.18 -4.19 8.63
N ALA A 53 9.44 -5.25 7.85
CA ALA A 53 10.45 -5.21 6.79
C ALA A 53 10.00 -4.34 5.60
N LEU A 54 8.76 -4.49 5.13
CA LEU A 54 8.22 -3.71 4.00
C LEU A 54 8.10 -2.21 4.30
N PHE A 55 7.85 -1.86 5.57
CA PHE A 55 7.64 -0.49 6.05
C PHE A 55 8.68 -0.09 7.12
N ALA A 56 9.93 -0.50 6.91
CA ALA A 56 11.04 -0.19 7.81
C ALA A 56 11.41 1.30 7.77
N ASP A 57 11.20 1.98 6.65
CA ASP A 57 11.57 3.37 6.39
C ASP A 57 10.46 4.12 5.63
N GLY A 58 10.55 5.45 5.61
CA GLY A 58 9.56 6.35 5.03
C GLY A 58 8.56 6.90 6.05
N PRO A 59 7.54 7.64 5.59
CA PRO A 59 6.56 8.30 6.48
C PRO A 59 5.62 7.30 7.14
N VAL A 60 5.24 6.22 6.44
CA VAL A 60 4.41 5.13 6.98
C VAL A 60 5.34 4.02 7.45
N ARG A 61 5.32 3.70 8.76
CA ARG A 61 6.24 2.72 9.34
C ARG A 61 5.53 1.70 10.21
N VAL A 62 5.98 0.46 10.14
CA VAL A 62 5.62 -0.61 11.09
C VAL A 62 6.85 -0.93 11.91
N LEU A 63 6.77 -0.67 13.22
CA LEU A 63 7.90 -0.75 14.13
C LEU A 63 7.60 -1.73 15.26
N ARG A 64 8.67 -2.34 15.78
CA ARG A 64 8.62 -3.21 16.95
C ARG A 64 9.07 -2.44 18.18
N GLU A 65 8.24 -2.41 19.21
CA GLU A 65 8.56 -1.85 20.50
C GLU A 65 9.60 -2.71 21.23
N THR A 66 10.57 -2.05 21.84
CA THR A 66 11.73 -2.72 22.46
C THR A 66 11.40 -3.33 23.82
N ALA A 67 10.45 -2.74 24.55
CA ALA A 67 10.13 -3.13 25.92
C ALA A 67 9.38 -4.47 26.00
N ASP A 68 8.41 -4.70 25.11
CA ASP A 68 7.51 -5.87 25.13
C ASP A 68 7.50 -6.66 23.80
N GLY A 69 8.17 -6.15 22.77
CA GLY A 69 8.22 -6.77 21.46
C GLY A 69 6.93 -6.63 20.64
N ALA A 70 5.96 -5.82 21.09
CA ALA A 70 4.73 -5.55 20.36
C ALA A 70 4.99 -4.69 19.12
N TYR A 71 4.08 -4.71 18.15
CA TYR A 71 4.22 -3.96 16.90
C TYR A 71 3.21 -2.82 16.84
N TYR A 72 3.61 -1.71 16.25
CA TYR A 72 2.73 -0.56 16.03
C TYR A 72 2.94 0.05 14.64
N LEU A 73 1.87 0.62 14.11
CA LEU A 73 1.85 1.45 12.92
C LEU A 73 1.96 2.92 13.33
N THR A 74 2.77 3.69 12.62
CA THR A 74 2.85 5.15 12.71
C THR A 74 2.87 5.76 11.33
N ALA A 75 2.22 6.91 11.17
CA ALA A 75 2.21 7.68 9.93
C ALA A 75 1.73 9.12 10.16
N PRO A 76 2.14 10.10 9.34
CA PRO A 76 1.70 11.50 9.45
C PRO A 76 0.17 11.67 9.43
N GLU A 77 -0.54 10.83 8.68
CA GLU A 77 -2.01 10.88 8.57
C GLU A 77 -2.71 10.30 9.81
N ILE A 78 -2.01 9.47 10.59
CA ILE A 78 -2.45 9.05 11.92
C ILE A 78 -2.17 10.17 12.91
N ASP A 79 -1.02 10.84 12.83
CA ASP A 79 -0.68 11.93 13.73
C ASP A 79 -1.59 13.16 13.54
N ASN A 80 -1.98 13.40 12.29
CA ASN A 80 -2.81 14.54 11.86
C ASN A 80 -4.05 14.04 11.11
N PRO A 81 -5.01 13.39 11.81
CA PRO A 81 -6.19 12.87 11.15
C PRO A 81 -7.05 14.02 10.60
N PRO A 82 -7.74 13.83 9.44
CA PRO A 82 -8.62 14.85 8.87
C PRO A 82 -9.74 15.29 9.81
N GLU A 83 -10.23 14.36 10.63
CA GLU A 83 -11.18 14.60 11.71
C GLU A 83 -10.43 14.56 13.05
N THR A 84 -10.60 15.61 13.87
CA THR A 84 -9.98 15.70 15.19
C THR A 84 -10.29 14.47 16.04
N ASN A 85 -9.26 13.87 16.65
CA ASN A 85 -9.36 12.66 17.47
C ASN A 85 -9.99 11.45 16.76
N ARG A 86 -9.82 11.33 15.43
CA ARG A 86 -10.24 10.15 14.64
C ARG A 86 -9.06 9.43 14.01
N HIS A 87 -8.05 9.18 14.84
CA HIS A 87 -6.86 8.39 14.49
C HIS A 87 -7.24 6.98 13.98
N ASP A 88 -8.37 6.45 14.45
CA ASP A 88 -8.92 5.16 14.08
C ASP A 88 -9.25 5.04 12.59
N ILE A 89 -9.79 6.08 11.97
CA ILE A 89 -10.14 6.06 10.54
C ILE A 89 -8.88 6.03 9.67
N SER A 90 -7.92 6.92 9.96
CA SER A 90 -6.65 6.98 9.23
C SER A 90 -5.87 5.68 9.39
N ALA A 91 -5.75 5.18 10.62
CA ALA A 91 -5.06 3.93 10.90
C ALA A 91 -5.75 2.74 10.24
N GLN A 92 -7.08 2.64 10.27
CA GLN A 92 -7.82 1.55 9.63
C GLN A 92 -7.66 1.56 8.10
N THR A 93 -7.65 2.74 7.50
CA THR A 93 -7.41 2.90 6.06
C THR A 93 -5.99 2.45 5.71
N LEU A 94 -5.00 2.89 6.48
CA LEU A 94 -3.60 2.55 6.25
C LEU A 94 -3.30 1.07 6.49
N VAL A 95 -3.76 0.48 7.62
CA VAL A 95 -3.51 -0.94 7.93
C VAL A 95 -4.09 -1.83 6.82
N THR A 96 -5.24 -1.46 6.26
CA THR A 96 -5.84 -2.18 5.14
C THR A 96 -4.95 -2.09 3.90
N ARG A 97 -4.44 -0.91 3.55
CA ARG A 97 -3.57 -0.74 2.37
C ARG A 97 -2.24 -1.48 2.51
N ILE A 98 -1.58 -1.41 3.67
CA ILE A 98 -0.30 -2.11 3.89
C ILE A 98 -0.49 -3.63 3.90
N ASN A 99 -1.61 -4.14 4.43
CA ASN A 99 -1.97 -5.55 4.31
C ASN A 99 -2.16 -5.95 2.84
N GLY A 100 -2.79 -5.08 2.04
CA GLY A 100 -2.97 -5.31 0.61
C GLY A 100 -1.66 -5.38 -0.16
N LEU A 101 -0.70 -4.52 0.19
CA LEU A 101 0.64 -4.55 -0.40
C LEU A 101 1.42 -5.80 0.01
N ALA A 102 1.39 -6.14 1.30
CA ALA A 102 2.06 -7.34 1.79
C ALA A 102 1.48 -8.60 1.14
N ARG A 103 0.15 -8.66 0.95
CA ARG A 103 -0.49 -9.75 0.21
C ARG A 103 -0.16 -9.78 -1.27
N ALA A 104 0.02 -8.63 -1.92
CA ALA A 104 0.49 -8.61 -3.30
C ALA A 104 1.91 -9.19 -3.42
N SER A 105 2.77 -8.93 -2.44
CA SER A 105 4.14 -9.46 -2.40
C SER A 105 4.22 -10.93 -1.97
N ASP A 106 3.33 -11.38 -1.09
CA ASP A 106 3.21 -12.77 -0.66
C ASP A 106 1.72 -13.15 -0.56
N ALA A 107 1.27 -14.01 -1.47
CA ALA A 107 -0.11 -14.49 -1.50
C ALA A 107 -0.56 -15.20 -0.22
N ASN A 108 0.37 -15.72 0.59
CA ASN A 108 0.07 -16.39 1.87
C ASN A 108 -0.04 -15.41 3.05
N PHE A 109 0.28 -14.13 2.84
CA PHE A 109 0.24 -13.10 3.86
C PHE A 109 -1.14 -13.00 4.52
N ARG A 110 -1.12 -12.96 5.85
CA ARG A 110 -2.30 -12.84 6.69
C ARG A 110 -2.42 -11.41 7.22
N PRO A 111 -3.56 -10.75 6.97
CA PRO A 111 -3.80 -9.39 7.40
C PRO A 111 -3.62 -9.24 8.90
N VAL A 112 -2.81 -8.25 9.27
CA VAL A 112 -2.71 -7.82 10.67
C VAL A 112 -3.82 -6.84 10.98
N ARG A 113 -4.17 -6.72 12.25
CA ARG A 113 -5.32 -5.94 12.73
C ARG A 113 -4.85 -4.88 13.69
N LEU A 114 -5.58 -3.77 13.74
CA LEU A 114 -5.46 -2.82 14.84
C LEU A 114 -6.05 -3.44 16.10
N THR A 115 -5.37 -3.26 17.23
CA THR A 115 -5.89 -3.67 18.55
C THR A 115 -7.01 -2.76 19.05
N GLY A 116 -7.17 -1.59 18.41
CA GLY A 116 -8.01 -0.50 18.92
C GLY A 116 -7.33 0.36 19.98
N THR A 117 -6.08 0.08 20.35
CA THR A 117 -5.28 0.89 21.29
C THR A 117 -4.35 1.82 20.53
N TYR A 118 -4.30 3.08 20.96
CA TYR A 118 -3.46 4.12 20.39
C TYR A 118 -2.70 4.81 21.52
N THR A 119 -1.37 4.85 21.47
CA THR A 119 -0.59 5.62 22.45
C THR A 119 -0.28 7.00 21.87
N MET A 120 -0.73 8.04 22.56
CA MET A 120 -0.53 9.43 22.19
C MET A 120 0.90 9.89 22.55
N PRO A 121 1.39 11.02 22.01
CA PRO A 121 2.77 11.48 22.25
C PRO A 121 3.10 11.79 23.71
N ASP A 122 2.10 12.16 24.51
CA ASP A 122 2.21 12.38 25.95
C ASP A 122 2.15 11.08 26.78
N GLY A 123 2.06 9.93 26.10
CA GLY A 123 2.12 8.60 26.68
C GLY A 123 0.78 8.03 27.16
N HIS A 124 -0.33 8.76 27.06
CA HIS A 124 -1.63 8.19 27.42
C HIS A 124 -2.18 7.30 26.29
N ASN A 125 -2.96 6.29 26.68
CA ASN A 125 -3.63 5.41 25.73
C ASN A 125 -5.05 5.90 25.45
N GLN A 126 -5.41 5.96 24.18
CA GLN A 126 -6.77 6.09 23.69
C GLN A 126 -7.24 4.75 23.12
N HIS A 127 -8.45 4.35 23.49
CA HIS A 127 -9.05 3.09 23.02
C HIS A 127 -10.27 3.37 22.15
N TYR A 128 -10.33 2.74 20.98
CA TYR A 128 -11.48 2.71 20.10
C TYR A 128 -11.97 1.27 20.01
N THR A 129 -13.17 1.00 20.53
CA THR A 129 -13.75 -0.34 20.47
C THR A 129 -14.38 -0.57 19.09
N ALA A 130 -13.70 -1.31 18.24
CA ALA A 130 -14.34 -1.99 17.11
C ALA A 130 -14.70 -3.42 17.53
N ALA A 131 -15.99 -3.76 17.51
CA ALA A 131 -16.42 -5.15 17.65
C ALA A 131 -15.92 -5.94 16.43
N THR A 132 -15.08 -6.97 16.58
CA THR A 132 -15.40 -8.40 16.33
C THR A 132 -14.18 -9.32 16.58
N LEU A 133 -14.51 -10.56 16.98
CA LEU A 133 -13.71 -11.72 17.36
C LEU A 133 -12.71 -12.27 16.32
N GLY A 134 -11.68 -12.95 16.85
CA GLY A 134 -11.19 -14.20 16.27
C GLY A 134 -9.67 -14.38 16.34
N VAL A 135 -9.15 -14.84 17.49
CA VAL A 135 -7.76 -15.33 17.58
C VAL A 135 -7.71 -16.77 17.08
N ARG A 136 -6.94 -17.05 16.02
CA ARG A 136 -6.55 -18.39 15.61
C ARG A 136 -5.03 -18.42 15.49
N ALA A 137 -4.37 -19.15 16.39
CA ALA A 137 -2.94 -19.40 16.30
C ALA A 137 -2.65 -20.42 15.20
N THR A 138 -1.67 -20.14 14.34
CA THR A 138 -1.14 -21.13 13.40
C THR A 138 0.37 -20.98 13.29
N LEU A 139 1.08 -22.11 13.22
CA LEU A 139 2.54 -22.16 13.07
C LEU A 139 2.89 -21.95 11.59
N GLY A 140 3.50 -20.82 11.26
CA GLY A 140 4.12 -20.57 9.97
C GLY A 140 5.65 -20.58 10.11
N VAL A 141 6.34 -21.29 9.22
CA VAL A 141 7.80 -21.22 9.06
C VAL A 141 8.06 -20.13 8.02
N ALA A 142 8.58 -18.97 8.44
CA ALA A 142 9.06 -17.94 7.54
C ALA A 142 10.46 -18.30 7.04
N ALA A 143 10.64 -18.47 5.73
CA ALA A 143 11.96 -18.50 5.12
C ALA A 143 12.36 -17.06 4.79
N ILE A 144 13.16 -16.44 5.66
CA ILE A 144 13.80 -15.15 5.33
C ILE A 144 14.94 -15.48 4.35
N ALA A 145 14.78 -15.13 3.07
CA ALA A 145 15.88 -15.16 2.13
C ALA A 145 16.83 -13.99 2.44
N ILE A 146 17.82 -14.25 3.30
CA ILE A 146 18.96 -13.34 3.46
C ILE A 146 19.84 -13.54 2.22
N ALA A 147 19.95 -12.52 1.38
CA ALA A 147 21.00 -12.48 0.36
C ALA A 147 22.35 -12.36 1.07
N ILE A 148 23.03 -13.49 1.25
CA ILE A 148 24.38 -13.54 1.79
C ILE A 148 25.33 -13.20 0.64
N GLY A 149 26.01 -12.06 0.74
CA GLY A 149 27.05 -11.71 -0.21
C GLY A 149 28.20 -12.74 -0.19
N PRO A 150 29.09 -12.76 -1.19
CA PRO A 150 30.19 -13.72 -1.28
C PRO A 150 31.13 -13.75 -0.05
N GLU A 151 31.04 -12.76 0.85
CA GLU A 151 31.83 -12.66 2.09
C GLU A 151 31.05 -13.01 3.38
N GLY A 152 29.84 -13.56 3.30
CA GLY A 152 29.08 -13.97 4.49
C GLY A 152 28.40 -12.82 5.25
N GLN A 153 28.50 -11.58 4.76
CA GLN A 153 27.88 -10.40 5.35
C GLN A 153 26.42 -10.24 4.85
N PRO A 154 25.48 -9.83 5.72
CA PRO A 154 24.13 -9.43 5.29
C PRO A 154 24.26 -8.27 4.31
N GLN A 155 23.83 -8.47 3.06
CA GLN A 155 23.76 -7.38 2.10
C GLN A 155 22.61 -6.45 2.50
N PRO A 156 22.80 -5.11 2.54
CA PRO A 156 21.69 -4.18 2.75
C PRO A 156 20.63 -4.46 1.71
N GLN A 157 19.42 -4.84 2.15
CA GLN A 157 18.30 -4.98 1.23
C GLN A 157 18.03 -3.58 0.64
N PRO A 158 17.91 -3.45 -0.68
CA PRO A 158 17.49 -2.18 -1.27
C PRO A 158 16.16 -1.75 -0.63
N PRO A 159 15.93 -0.44 -0.44
CA PRO A 159 14.71 0.05 0.18
C PRO A 159 13.49 -0.51 -0.55
N SER A 160 12.52 -1.01 0.22
CA SER A 160 11.31 -1.59 -0.35
C SER A 160 10.55 -0.55 -1.21
N PRO A 161 10.09 -0.88 -2.42
CA PRO A 161 9.28 0.03 -3.24
C PRO A 161 7.88 0.29 -2.65
N SER A 162 7.52 -0.37 -1.54
CA SER A 162 6.20 -0.30 -0.89
C SER A 162 5.70 1.12 -0.62
N ILE A 163 6.57 2.07 -0.27
CA ILE A 163 6.20 3.47 -0.05
C ILE A 163 5.73 4.15 -1.36
N GLY A 164 6.41 3.86 -2.48
CA GLY A 164 6.00 4.33 -3.80
C GLY A 164 4.62 3.78 -4.19
N TYR A 165 4.34 2.52 -3.85
CA TYR A 165 3.04 1.91 -4.12
C TYR A 165 1.92 2.46 -3.22
N LEU A 166 2.21 2.82 -1.96
CA LEU A 166 1.24 3.53 -1.11
C LEU A 166 0.90 4.91 -1.67
N ALA A 167 1.90 5.69 -2.11
CA ALA A 167 1.67 6.99 -2.73
C ALA A 167 0.84 6.86 -4.03
N ALA A 168 1.05 5.79 -4.80
CA ALA A 168 0.21 5.46 -5.95
C ALA A 168 -1.25 5.19 -5.56
N ALA A 169 -1.51 4.59 -4.40
CA ALA A 169 -2.86 4.33 -3.91
C ALA A 169 -3.63 5.60 -3.52
N GLU A 170 -2.92 6.67 -3.15
CA GLU A 170 -3.50 7.97 -2.84
C GLU A 170 -3.84 8.77 -4.11
N SER A 171 -3.00 8.66 -5.14
CA SER A 171 -3.13 9.39 -6.39
C SER A 171 -3.93 8.65 -7.47
N ASN A 172 -4.07 7.32 -7.36
CA ASN A 172 -4.83 6.49 -8.29
C ASN A 172 -5.92 5.69 -7.55
N PRO A 173 -7.22 6.02 -7.76
CA PRO A 173 -8.32 5.35 -7.07
C PRO A 173 -8.43 3.86 -7.41
N THR A 174 -7.94 3.43 -8.58
CA THR A 174 -7.95 2.01 -8.96
C THR A 174 -6.92 1.24 -8.13
N VAL A 175 -5.72 1.81 -7.91
CA VAL A 175 -4.71 1.22 -7.03
C VAL A 175 -5.24 1.15 -5.61
N GLY A 176 -5.84 2.25 -5.13
CA GLY A 176 -6.47 2.29 -3.80
C GLY A 176 -7.53 1.21 -3.59
N GLU A 177 -8.41 0.99 -4.59
CA GLU A 177 -9.44 -0.05 -4.50
C GLU A 177 -8.86 -1.47 -4.57
N VAL A 178 -7.84 -1.71 -5.41
CA VAL A 178 -7.15 -3.01 -5.47
C VAL A 178 -6.50 -3.32 -4.12
N LEU A 179 -5.74 -2.40 -3.53
CA LEU A 179 -5.11 -2.63 -2.23
C LEU A 179 -6.13 -2.79 -1.12
N LYS A 180 -7.27 -2.08 -1.20
CA LYS A 180 -8.37 -2.25 -0.25
C LYS A 180 -8.98 -3.64 -0.31
N ILE A 181 -9.20 -4.21 -1.50
CA ILE A 181 -9.70 -5.58 -1.65
C ILE A 181 -8.63 -6.57 -1.17
N MET A 182 -7.39 -6.40 -1.61
CA MET A 182 -6.27 -7.26 -1.22
C MET A 182 -6.04 -7.24 0.30
N GLY A 183 -6.25 -6.12 0.96
CA GLY A 183 -6.05 -5.95 2.39
C GLY A 183 -7.20 -6.40 3.28
N ARG A 184 -8.29 -6.94 2.72
CA ARG A 184 -9.42 -7.43 3.50
C ARG A 184 -9.02 -8.57 4.42
N ASP A 185 -9.64 -8.56 5.59
CA ASP A 185 -9.56 -9.63 6.57
C ASP A 185 -9.91 -10.99 5.99
N GLY A 186 -9.28 -12.03 6.55
CA GLY A 186 -9.47 -13.41 6.10
C GLY A 186 -8.77 -13.70 4.78
N GLN A 187 -8.97 -14.90 4.27
CA GLN A 187 -8.43 -15.32 2.98
C GLN A 187 -9.37 -14.85 1.86
N LEU A 188 -8.81 -14.36 0.75
CA LEU A 188 -9.61 -13.92 -0.39
C LEU A 188 -10.15 -15.14 -1.14
N ASP A 189 -11.41 -15.06 -1.57
CA ASP A 189 -12.05 -16.10 -2.37
C ASP A 189 -12.28 -15.61 -3.81
N TRP A 190 -12.83 -16.46 -4.67
CA TRP A 190 -13.01 -16.21 -6.10
C TRP A 190 -13.67 -14.88 -6.43
N VAL A 191 -14.65 -14.45 -5.64
CA VAL A 191 -15.37 -13.18 -5.84
C VAL A 191 -14.43 -11.98 -5.67
N GLU A 192 -13.66 -11.95 -4.59
CA GLU A 192 -12.68 -10.89 -4.30
C GLU A 192 -11.56 -10.90 -5.34
N LEU A 193 -10.98 -12.07 -5.60
CA LEU A 193 -9.89 -12.24 -6.55
C LEU A 193 -10.28 -11.78 -7.96
N TYR A 194 -11.49 -12.10 -8.40
CA TYR A 194 -11.96 -11.68 -9.73
C TYR A 194 -12.20 -10.17 -9.81
N LYS A 195 -12.66 -9.52 -8.73
CA LYS A 195 -12.78 -8.05 -8.69
C LYS A 195 -11.43 -7.39 -8.88
N VAL A 196 -10.38 -7.89 -8.21
CA VAL A 196 -9.01 -7.40 -8.40
C VAL A 196 -8.56 -7.60 -9.85
N TYR A 197 -8.75 -8.79 -10.40
CA TYR A 197 -8.46 -9.08 -11.81
C TYR A 197 -9.15 -8.11 -12.78
N GLU A 198 -10.44 -7.81 -12.58
CA GLU A 198 -11.19 -6.87 -13.42
C GLU A 198 -10.64 -5.44 -13.33
N LEU A 199 -10.26 -5.00 -12.13
CA LEU A 199 -9.67 -3.69 -11.91
C LEU A 199 -8.32 -3.55 -12.63
N VAL A 200 -7.42 -4.52 -12.45
CA VAL A 200 -6.10 -4.53 -13.09
C VAL A 200 -6.24 -4.62 -14.61
N ARG A 201 -7.06 -5.55 -15.12
CA ARG A 201 -7.31 -5.71 -16.56
C ARG A 201 -7.90 -4.44 -17.20
N ARG A 202 -8.72 -3.69 -16.46
CA ARG A 202 -9.27 -2.43 -16.94
C ARG A 202 -8.23 -1.32 -16.95
N ALA A 203 -7.36 -1.28 -15.94
CA ALA A 203 -6.32 -0.26 -15.79
C ALA A 203 -5.28 -0.31 -16.92
N VAL A 204 -4.96 -1.49 -17.44
CA VAL A 204 -3.91 -1.68 -18.47
C VAL A 204 -4.37 -1.39 -19.90
N ARG A 205 -5.63 -1.03 -20.12
CA ARG A 205 -6.14 -0.77 -21.48
C ARG A 205 -5.40 0.41 -22.13
N PRO A 206 -5.18 0.39 -23.46
CA PRO A 206 -5.72 -0.55 -24.45
C PRO A 206 -4.98 -1.90 -24.54
N ASP A 207 -3.89 -2.08 -23.81
CA ASP A 207 -3.16 -3.34 -23.78
C ASP A 207 -3.94 -4.43 -23.03
N THR A 208 -3.43 -5.65 -23.13
CA THR A 208 -3.91 -6.82 -22.38
C THR A 208 -2.84 -7.28 -21.41
N LEU A 209 -3.24 -8.01 -20.37
CA LEU A 209 -2.29 -8.61 -19.42
C LEU A 209 -1.31 -9.56 -20.14
N VAL A 210 -1.80 -10.28 -21.14
CA VAL A 210 -0.98 -11.18 -21.98
C VAL A 210 0.01 -10.40 -22.85
N SER A 211 -0.42 -9.31 -23.51
CA SER A 211 0.48 -8.50 -24.36
C SER A 211 1.53 -7.74 -23.55
N ARG A 212 1.26 -7.48 -22.26
CA ARG A 212 2.22 -6.96 -21.27
C ARG A 212 3.18 -8.03 -20.75
N GLY A 213 2.93 -9.31 -21.04
CA GLY A 213 3.75 -10.43 -20.57
C GLY A 213 3.56 -10.79 -19.09
N TRP A 214 2.48 -10.31 -18.46
CA TRP A 214 2.23 -10.54 -17.02
C TRP A 214 1.48 -11.84 -16.73
N THR A 215 0.93 -12.48 -17.78
CA THR A 215 0.18 -13.74 -17.71
C THR A 215 0.16 -14.39 -19.10
N THR A 216 -0.16 -15.67 -19.16
CA THR A 216 -0.48 -16.39 -20.40
C THR A 216 -1.99 -16.49 -20.62
N SER A 217 -2.42 -16.70 -21.88
CA SER A 217 -3.84 -16.98 -22.17
C SER A 217 -4.36 -18.24 -21.46
N ALA A 218 -3.48 -19.21 -21.18
CA ALA A 218 -3.83 -20.42 -20.46
C ALA A 218 -4.11 -20.14 -18.98
N GLU A 219 -3.29 -19.32 -18.33
CA GLU A 219 -3.48 -18.90 -16.93
C GLU A 219 -4.71 -17.99 -16.77
N GLU A 220 -4.90 -17.00 -17.66
CA GLU A 220 -6.10 -16.16 -17.66
C GLU A 220 -7.36 -17.00 -17.87
N SER A 221 -7.32 -17.99 -18.79
CA SER A 221 -8.40 -18.94 -19.00
C SER A 221 -8.63 -19.84 -17.78
N ALA A 222 -7.56 -20.34 -17.14
CA ALA A 222 -7.66 -21.20 -15.97
C ALA A 222 -8.29 -20.45 -14.79
N PHE A 223 -7.87 -19.20 -14.56
CA PHE A 223 -8.39 -18.35 -13.50
C PHE A 223 -9.87 -18.05 -13.72
N THR A 224 -10.21 -17.53 -14.90
CA THR A 224 -11.59 -17.15 -15.21
C THR A 224 -12.53 -18.36 -15.25
N ALA A 225 -12.10 -19.51 -15.76
CA ALA A 225 -12.89 -20.73 -15.73
C ALA A 225 -13.14 -21.20 -14.30
N SER A 226 -12.10 -21.24 -13.46
CA SER A 226 -12.23 -21.71 -12.07
C SER A 226 -13.07 -20.77 -11.23
N ALA A 227 -12.91 -19.45 -11.39
CA ALA A 227 -13.68 -18.45 -10.65
C ALA A 227 -15.17 -18.46 -11.02
N ASN A 228 -15.52 -18.74 -12.27
CA ASN A 228 -16.88 -18.58 -12.78
C ASN A 228 -17.71 -19.86 -12.82
N ARG A 229 -17.10 -21.04 -12.65
CA ARG A 229 -17.78 -22.33 -12.86
C ARG A 229 -18.03 -23.09 -11.55
N PRO A 230 -19.30 -23.34 -11.18
CA PRO A 230 -19.61 -24.09 -9.96
C PRO A 230 -19.27 -25.59 -10.06
N ASP A 231 -19.19 -26.15 -11.28
CA ASP A 231 -18.68 -27.51 -11.51
C ASP A 231 -17.16 -27.64 -11.31
N VAL A 232 -16.44 -26.52 -11.17
CA VAL A 232 -15.00 -26.49 -10.87
C VAL A 232 -14.75 -26.12 -9.41
N SER A 233 -15.36 -25.02 -8.94
CA SER A 233 -15.07 -24.43 -7.62
C SER A 233 -16.21 -24.58 -6.59
N GLY A 234 -17.26 -25.32 -6.94
CA GLY A 234 -18.41 -25.53 -6.07
C GLY A 234 -19.16 -24.23 -5.74
N GLU A 235 -19.63 -24.15 -4.49
CA GLU A 235 -20.43 -23.02 -3.98
C GLU A 235 -19.67 -21.70 -3.91
N THR A 236 -18.33 -21.76 -3.92
CA THR A 236 -17.47 -20.56 -3.88
C THR A 236 -17.32 -19.89 -5.25
N ALA A 237 -17.75 -20.55 -6.32
CA ALA A 237 -17.75 -19.96 -7.67
C ALA A 237 -18.65 -18.72 -7.73
N ARG A 238 -18.27 -17.75 -8.56
CA ARG A 238 -19.01 -16.49 -8.75
C ARG A 238 -20.39 -16.67 -9.38
N HIS A 239 -20.62 -17.77 -10.08
CA HIS A 239 -21.89 -18.06 -10.71
C HIS A 239 -22.46 -19.39 -10.23
N ALA A 240 -23.77 -19.41 -9.99
CA ALA A 240 -24.50 -20.59 -9.55
C ALA A 240 -24.78 -21.59 -10.69
N VAL A 241 -24.63 -21.17 -11.95
CA VAL A 241 -24.86 -22.00 -13.14
C VAL A 241 -23.65 -21.91 -14.06
N PRO A 242 -23.09 -23.04 -14.56
CA PRO A 242 -22.00 -23.02 -15.51
C PRO A 242 -22.39 -22.28 -16.78
N GLN A 243 -21.54 -21.36 -17.22
CA GLN A 243 -21.64 -20.77 -18.55
C GLN A 243 -20.89 -21.67 -19.55
N GLY A 244 -21.60 -22.16 -20.57
CA GLY A 244 -21.06 -23.04 -21.61
C GLY A 244 -21.07 -24.52 -21.24
N ALA A 245 -21.37 -25.37 -22.24
CA ALA A 245 -21.57 -26.81 -22.05
C ALA A 245 -20.26 -27.60 -21.88
N THR A 246 -19.13 -27.08 -22.35
CA THR A 246 -17.86 -27.82 -22.39
C THR A 246 -17.07 -27.63 -21.10
N ALA A 247 -16.51 -28.73 -20.58
CA ALA A 247 -15.57 -28.67 -19.47
C ALA A 247 -14.34 -27.82 -19.84
N PRO A 248 -13.81 -27.00 -18.91
CA PRO A 248 -12.65 -26.18 -19.18
C PRO A 248 -11.39 -27.03 -19.36
N ARG A 249 -10.51 -26.59 -20.28
CA ARG A 249 -9.22 -27.27 -20.55
C ARG A 249 -8.17 -27.03 -19.48
N HIS A 250 -8.26 -25.88 -18.80
CA HIS A 250 -7.35 -25.48 -17.75
C HIS A 250 -8.18 -24.98 -16.56
N THR A 251 -7.78 -25.38 -15.37
CA THR A 251 -8.37 -24.94 -14.10
C THR A 251 -7.24 -24.68 -13.12
N MET A 252 -7.55 -23.99 -12.03
CA MET A 252 -6.63 -23.75 -10.94
C MET A 252 -7.38 -23.83 -9.60
N THR A 253 -6.66 -24.20 -8.56
CA THR A 253 -7.13 -24.17 -7.17
C THR A 253 -7.25 -22.73 -6.66
N ILE A 254 -7.94 -22.53 -5.54
CA ILE A 254 -8.05 -21.20 -4.92
C ILE A 254 -6.68 -20.64 -4.50
N ASP A 255 -5.75 -21.49 -4.04
CA ASP A 255 -4.42 -21.04 -3.65
C ASP A 255 -3.58 -20.60 -4.86
N GLN A 256 -3.66 -21.36 -5.96
CA GLN A 256 -3.06 -20.94 -7.24
C GLN A 256 -3.66 -19.62 -7.74
N ALA A 257 -4.97 -19.40 -7.54
CA ALA A 257 -5.61 -18.15 -7.90
C ALA A 257 -5.15 -16.97 -7.03
N ARG A 258 -4.90 -17.18 -5.73
CA ARG A 258 -4.32 -16.15 -4.84
C ARG A 258 -2.91 -15.78 -5.28
N SER A 259 -2.06 -16.75 -5.60
CA SER A 259 -0.73 -16.51 -6.16
C SER A 259 -0.82 -15.75 -7.47
N TYR A 260 -1.64 -16.22 -8.41
CA TYR A 260 -1.86 -15.58 -9.70
C TYR A 260 -2.26 -14.10 -9.59
N ILE A 261 -3.21 -13.77 -8.71
CA ILE A 261 -3.65 -12.38 -8.51
C ILE A 261 -2.57 -11.55 -7.81
N SER A 262 -1.85 -12.11 -6.86
CA SER A 262 -0.78 -11.40 -6.15
C SER A 262 0.35 -11.03 -7.13
N ASP A 263 0.74 -11.96 -7.99
CA ASP A 263 1.72 -11.73 -9.06
C ASP A 263 1.25 -10.66 -10.06
N LEU A 264 -0.02 -10.70 -10.48
CA LEU A 264 -0.59 -9.68 -11.36
C LEU A 264 -0.57 -8.29 -10.72
N VAL A 265 -0.94 -8.17 -9.44
CA VAL A 265 -0.92 -6.89 -8.73
C VAL A 265 0.51 -6.39 -8.58
N THR A 266 1.45 -7.26 -8.21
CA THR A 266 2.88 -6.89 -8.08
C THR A 266 3.47 -6.43 -9.41
N ASN A 267 3.21 -7.14 -10.51
CA ASN A 267 3.66 -6.75 -11.84
C ASN A 267 3.08 -5.40 -12.27
N TRP A 268 1.79 -5.16 -12.00
CA TRP A 268 1.12 -3.91 -12.30
C TRP A 268 1.66 -2.74 -11.47
N LEU A 269 1.88 -2.94 -10.16
CA LEU A 269 2.45 -1.90 -9.29
C LEU A 269 3.88 -1.53 -9.70
N ALA A 270 4.68 -2.52 -10.09
CA ALA A 270 6.04 -2.30 -10.56
C ALA A 270 6.10 -1.65 -11.96
N ASN A 271 5.07 -1.84 -12.80
CA ASN A 271 5.02 -1.39 -14.19
C ASN A 271 3.62 -0.83 -14.55
N PRO A 272 3.21 0.31 -13.96
CA PRO A 272 1.84 0.81 -14.05
C PRO A 272 1.37 1.18 -15.48
#